data_AF-A0A1I4SXG0-F1
#
_entry.id   AF-A0A1I4SXG0-F1
#
_cell.length_a   1.000
_cell.length_b   1.000
_cell.length_c   1.000
_cell.angle_alpha   90.00
_cell.angle_beta   90.00
_cell.angle_gamma   90.00
#
_symmetry.space_group_name_H-M   'P 1'
#
loop_
_entity.id
_entity.type
_entity.pdbx_description
1 polymer ?
#
loop_
_entity_poly.entity_id
_entity_poly.type
_entity_poly.pdbx_seq_one_letter_code
_entity_poly.pdbx_strand_id
1 'polypeptide(L)' 'MAEDIAQNPRSITIDGTEYPLDQLSENARNQVMNLRVTDQEIARLKQQLAICQTARAAYARALEAELPKTEQ' A
#
# COMPACT_ATOMS: atom_id res chain seq x y z
N MET A 1 37.80 -3.36 -12.90
CA MET A 1 37.28 -4.68 -12.52
C MET A 1 35.77 -4.56 -12.49
N ALA A 2 35.12 -5.40 -13.31
CA ALA A 2 33.68 -5.69 -13.43
C ALA A 2 32.73 -4.47 -13.49
N GLU A 3 32.39 -3.98 -14.67
CA GLU A 3 31.35 -4.52 -15.58
C GLU A 3 29.95 -4.06 -15.16
N ASP A 4 29.51 -3.05 -15.90
CA ASP A 4 28.18 -2.99 -16.52
C ASP A 4 27.00 -3.33 -15.61
N ILE A 5 26.45 -2.28 -15.00
CA ILE A 5 25.10 -2.28 -14.44
C ILE A 5 24.16 -2.42 -15.64
N ALA A 6 24.04 -3.66 -16.12
CA ALA A 6 23.22 -4.00 -17.26
C ALA A 6 21.84 -3.42 -17.01
N GLN A 7 21.49 -2.44 -17.84
CA GLN A 7 20.13 -2.00 -18.05
C GLN A 7 19.34 -3.20 -18.56
N ASN A 8 18.89 -4.06 -17.64
CA ASN A 8 17.93 -5.11 -17.94
C ASN A 8 16.56 -4.51 -17.58
N PRO A 9 15.74 -4.06 -18.55
CA PRO A 9 14.44 -3.41 -18.30
C PRO A 9 13.38 -4.38 -17.77
N ARG A 10 13.80 -5.51 -17.22
CA ARG A 10 12.99 -6.67 -16.86
C ARG A 10 13.45 -7.33 -15.56
N SER A 11 14.01 -6.59 -14.61
CA SER A 11 14.13 -7.09 -13.24
C SER A 11 12.91 -6.64 -12.42
N ILE A 12 12.48 -7.50 -11.50
CA ILE A 12 11.41 -7.22 -10.56
C ILE A 12 11.95 -7.40 -9.14
N THR A 13 11.88 -6.33 -8.35
CA THR A 13 12.22 -6.41 -6.94
C THR A 13 11.02 -6.98 -6.18
N ILE A 14 11.21 -8.13 -5.54
CA ILE A 14 10.23 -8.80 -4.68
C ILE A 14 10.89 -8.92 -3.30
N ASP A 15 10.28 -8.37 -2.26
CA ASP A 15 10.78 -8.40 -0.88
C ASP A 15 12.24 -7.91 -0.73
N GLY A 16 12.61 -6.88 -1.51
CA GLY A 16 13.96 -6.31 -1.49
C GLY A 16 15.02 -7.13 -2.24
N THR A 17 14.66 -8.27 -2.82
CA THR A 17 15.53 -9.05 -3.69
C THR A 17 15.18 -8.79 -5.15
N GLU A 18 16.18 -8.44 -5.95
CA GLU A 18 16.01 -8.18 -7.37
C GLU A 18 16.04 -9.51 -8.15
N TYR A 19 14.91 -9.85 -8.78
CA TYR A 19 14.79 -11.05 -9.60
C TYR A 19 14.69 -10.69 -11.08
N PRO A 20 15.57 -11.22 -11.94
CA PRO A 20 15.40 -11.13 -13.38
C PRO A 20 14.10 -11.84 -13.83
N LEU A 21 13.21 -11.13 -14.54
CA LEU A 21 11.93 -11.66 -15.03
C LEU A 21 12.11 -12.86 -15.96
N ASP A 22 13.25 -12.97 -16.63
CA ASP A 22 13.65 -14.09 -17.48
C ASP A 22 13.99 -15.36 -16.68
N GLN A 23 14.39 -15.24 -15.42
CA GLN A 23 14.65 -16.39 -14.54
C GLN A 23 13.41 -16.83 -13.75
N LEU A 24 12.38 -15.99 -13.70
CA LEU A 24 11.13 -16.31 -13.02
C LEU A 24 10.29 -17.32 -13.85
N SER A 25 9.65 -18.25 -13.16
CA SER A 25 8.64 -19.10 -13.80
C SER A 25 7.40 -18.29 -14.16
N GLU A 26 6.59 -18.77 -15.11
CA GLU A 26 5.31 -18.12 -15.45
C GLU A 26 4.39 -17.99 -14.23
N ASN A 27 4.35 -19.02 -13.39
CA ASN A 27 3.62 -19.01 -12.12
C ASN A 27 4.14 -17.92 -11.17
N ALA A 28 5.46 -17.75 -11.06
CA ALA A 28 6.03 -16.72 -10.20
C ALA A 28 5.68 -15.31 -10.71
N ARG A 29 5.75 -15.06 -12.02
CA ARG A 29 5.32 -13.78 -12.62
C ARG A 29 3.85 -13.48 -12.32
N ASN A 30 2.97 -14.48 -12.42
CA ASN A 30 1.55 -14.33 -12.10
C ASN A 30 1.33 -13.99 -10.62
N GLN A 31 2.05 -14.64 -9.69
CA GLN A 31 1.92 -14.32 -8.27
C GLN A 31 2.41 -12.92 -7.94
N VAL A 32 3.47 -12.44 -8.60
CA VAL A 32 3.94 -11.07 -8.39
C VAL A 32 2.94 -10.04 -8.92
N MET A 33 2.29 -10.32 -10.05
CA MET A 33 1.20 -9.49 -10.54
C MET A 33 0.03 -9.45 -9.54
N ASN A 34 -0.36 -10.60 -9.00
CA ASN A 34 -1.40 -10.69 -7.97
C ASN A 34 -1.03 -9.91 -6.71
N LEU A 35 0.23 -9.99 -6.26
CA LEU A 35 0.73 -9.20 -5.13
C LEU A 35 0.63 -7.71 -5.42
N ARG A 36 1.12 -7.24 -6.56
CA ARG A 36 1.03 -5.82 -6.96
C ARG A 36 -0.40 -5.30 -6.98
N VAL A 37 -1.33 -6.07 -7.54
CA VAL A 37 -2.75 -5.69 -7.57
C VAL A 37 -3.32 -5.64 -6.15
N THR A 38 -2.98 -6.63 -5.32
CA THR A 38 -3.41 -6.68 -3.92
C THR A 38 -2.86 -5.49 -3.12
N ASP A 39 -1.59 -5.13 -3.30
CA ASP A 39 -0.95 -3.98 -2.66
C ASP A 39 -1.60 -2.65 -3.07
N GLN A 40 -1.97 -2.52 -4.35
CA GLN A 40 -2.71 -1.36 -4.84
C GLN A 40 -4.08 -1.25 -4.18
N GLU A 41 -4.82 -2.35 -4.06
CA GLU A 41 -6.11 -2.36 -3.35
C GLU A 41 -5.96 -2.05 -1.86
N ILE A 42 -4.92 -2.58 -1.20
CA ILE A 42 -4.61 -2.23 0.20
C ILE A 42 -4.35 -0.73 0.33
N ALA A 43 -3.56 -0.13 -0.56
CA ALA A 43 -3.31 1.31 -0.56
C ALA A 43 -4.60 2.11 -0.76
N ARG A 44 -5.47 1.67 -1.67
CA ARG A 44 -6.79 2.27 -1.92
C ARG A 44 -7.68 2.23 -0.67
N LEU A 45 -7.74 1.07 0.00
CA LEU A 45 -8.51 0.90 1.23
C LEU A 45 -7.96 1.75 2.38
N LYS A 46 -6.64 1.85 2.52
CA LYS A 46 -6.00 2.74 3.51
C LYS A 46 -6.39 4.21 3.28
N GLN A 47 -6.44 4.65 2.03
CA GLN A 47 -6.88 6.01 1.70
C GLN A 47 -8.34 6.24 2.08
N GLN A 48 -9.24 5.31 1.76
CA GLN A 48 -10.65 5.39 2.16
C GLN A 48 -10.80 5.39 3.69
N LEU A 49 -10.03 4.55 4.38
CA LEU A 49 -10.03 4.50 5.84
C LEU A 49 -9.62 5.84 6.44
N ALA A 50 -8.60 6.51 5.90
CA ALA A 50 -8.16 7.83 6.37
C ALA A 50 -9.26 8.90 6.22
N ILE A 51 -10.01 8.87 5.12
CA ILE A 51 -11.18 9.74 4.91
C ILE A 51 -12.24 9.47 5.98
N CYS A 52 -12.60 8.21 6.19
CA CYS A 52 -13.58 7.81 7.19
C CYS A 52 -13.13 8.18 8.62
N GLN A 53 -11.85 8.03 8.95
CA GLN A 53 -11.30 8.43 10.24
C GLN A 53 -11.42 9.94 10.46
N THR A 54 -11.17 10.75 9.43
CA THR A 54 -11.34 12.21 9.48
C THR A 54 -12.80 12.59 9.72
N ALA A 55 -13.72 11.98 8.97
CA ALA A 55 -15.16 12.19 9.15
C ALA A 55 -15.63 11.80 10.56
N ARG A 56 -15.20 10.62 11.06
CA ARG A 56 -15.50 10.17 12.42
C ARG A 56 -15.02 11.16 13.47
N ALA A 57 -13.79 11.69 13.33
CA ALA A 57 -13.26 12.69 14.26
C ALA A 57 -14.08 13.99 14.23
N ALA A 58 -14.55 14.42 13.06
CA ALA A 58 -15.44 15.57 12.95
C ALA A 58 -16.79 15.32 13.64
N TYR A 59 -17.40 14.14 13.44
CA TYR A 59 -18.64 13.78 14.11
C TYR A 59 -18.49 13.64 15.63
N ALA A 60 -17.36 13.10 16.11
CA ALA A 60 -17.07 13.03 17.53
C ALA A 60 -17.00 14.43 18.17
N ARG A 61 -16.31 15.38 17.53
CA ARG A 61 -16.23 16.78 18.00
C ARG A 61 -17.60 17.48 17.97
N ALA A 62 -18.39 17.23 16.93
CA ALA A 62 -19.75 17.76 16.86
C ALA A 62 -20.61 17.22 18.01
N LEU A 63 -20.53 15.92 18.27
CA LEU A 63 -21.22 15.29 19.40
C LEU A 63 -20.76 15.87 20.74
N GLU A 64 -19.46 16.00 20.96
CA GLU A 64 -18.90 16.62 22.18
C GLU A 64 -19.43 18.05 22.41
N ALA A 65 -19.67 18.81 21.34
CA ALA A 65 -20.22 20.16 21.44
C ALA A 65 -21.73 20.18 21.80
N GLU A 66 -22.46 19.12 21.43
CA GLU A 66 -23.88 18.94 21.77
C GLU A 66 -24.09 18.30 23.14
N LEU A 67 -23.10 17.55 23.64
CA LEU A 67 -23.16 16.96 24.97
C LEU A 67 -23.13 18.06 26.04
N PRO A 68 -23.93 17.92 27.12
CA PRO A 68 -23.87 18.85 28.22
C PRO A 68 -22.47 18.84 28.82
N LYS A 69 -21.81 20.00 28.82
CA LYS A 69 -20.55 20.18 29.53
C LYS A 69 -20.82 19.86 31.00
N THR A 70 -20.30 18.74 31.46
CA THR A 70 -20.33 18.41 32.89
C THR A 70 -19.35 19.38 33.53
N GLU A 71 -19.84 20.55 33.96
CA GLU A 71 -19.14 21.38 34.92
C GLU A 71 -19.02 20.56 36.20
N GLN A 72 -17.83 20.00 36.43
CA GLN A 72 -17.39 19.50 37.73
C GLN A 72 -16.46 20.54 38.35
#